data_AF-A0A354XX68-F1
#
_entry.id   AF-A0A354XX68-F1
#
_cell.length_a   1.000
_cell.length_b   1.000
_cell.length_c   1.000
_cell.angle_alpha   90.00
_cell.angle_beta   90.00
_cell.angle_gamma   90.00
#
_symmetry.space_group_name_H-M   'P 1'
#
loop_
_entity.id
_entity.type
_entity.pdbx_description
1 polymer ?
#
loop_
_entity_poly.entity_id
_entity_poly.type
_entity_poly.pdbx_seq_one_letter_code
_entity_poly.pdbx_strand_id
1 'polypeptide(L)'
;MIIKASYSNTPVWRDVHVHSILPEELRPLEEIAHNLWWVWNEEAKDIFDLLDYEEYEKCGKNPVALLQNLRTEKTEEILKNADLMARIGRLHQSYKNYIGTPFDADRPSIAYFSMEYGLSHALKIYSGGLGVLAGDYLKEASDSRVDMTAVGFLYRHGYFTQTLSVDGQQIANYEAQNFGSLPITQVLDEHNKPVVLEVPFHDRTIYSNIWKVSVGRIQLYLMDTDLEHNSEYDRSIT
;
A
#
# COMPACT_ATOMS: atom_id res chain seq x y z
N MET A 1 49.65 -25.21 8.10
CA MET A 1 48.82 -25.39 6.90
C MET A 1 47.37 -25.23 7.34
N ILE A 2 46.80 -24.03 7.16
CA ILE A 2 45.41 -23.74 7.54
C ILE A 2 44.59 -23.87 6.26
N ILE A 3 43.86 -24.98 6.13
CA ILE A 3 42.91 -25.15 5.05
C ILE A 3 41.73 -24.23 5.38
N LYS A 4 41.61 -23.10 4.68
CA LYS A 4 40.40 -22.28 4.69
C LYS A 4 39.28 -23.13 4.09
N ALA A 5 38.42 -23.67 4.95
CA ALA A 5 37.22 -24.36 4.56
C ALA A 5 36.13 -23.36 4.18
N SER A 6 35.41 -23.72 3.11
CA SER A 6 34.10 -23.20 2.69
C SER A 6 34.09 -21.87 1.93
N TYR A 7 34.18 -21.97 0.60
CA TYR A 7 33.49 -21.05 -0.32
C TYR A 7 32.00 -21.44 -0.37
N SER A 8 31.29 -21.33 0.75
CA SER A 8 29.83 -21.38 0.69
C SER A 8 29.39 -20.06 0.10
N ASN A 9 28.80 -20.09 -1.11
CA ASN A 9 28.09 -18.92 -1.62
C ASN A 9 27.12 -18.45 -0.53
N THR A 10 27.25 -17.20 -0.10
CA THR A 10 26.25 -16.58 0.75
C THR A 10 24.92 -16.66 -0.02
N PRO A 11 23.87 -17.29 0.53
CA PRO A 11 22.59 -17.36 -0.16
C PRO A 11 22.09 -15.94 -0.39
N VAL A 12 21.93 -15.56 -1.66
CA VAL A 12 21.26 -14.32 -2.04
C VAL A 12 19.78 -14.66 -2.09
N TRP A 13 19.08 -14.39 -0.98
CA TRP A 13 17.64 -14.49 -0.94
C TRP A 13 17.06 -13.38 -1.82
N ARG A 14 16.12 -13.74 -2.70
CA ARG A 14 15.35 -12.79 -3.49
C ARG A 14 13.90 -13.08 -3.21
N ASP A 15 13.17 -12.06 -2.80
CA ASP A 15 11.73 -12.15 -2.74
C ASP A 15 11.18 -12.22 -4.17
N VAL A 16 10.45 -13.30 -4.45
CA VAL A 16 9.77 -13.52 -5.73
C VAL A 16 8.28 -13.38 -5.46
N HIS A 17 7.70 -12.29 -5.93
CA HIS A 17 6.25 -12.09 -5.87
C HIS A 17 5.61 -12.74 -7.11
N VAL A 18 4.76 -13.74 -6.89
CA VAL A 18 3.97 -14.38 -7.95
C VAL A 18 2.65 -13.63 -8.06
N HIS A 19 2.48 -12.88 -9.15
CA HIS A 19 1.21 -12.23 -9.46
C HIS A 19 0.40 -13.13 -10.40
N SER A 20 -0.88 -13.33 -10.10
CA SER A 20 -1.83 -13.86 -11.08
C SER A 20 -1.93 -12.85 -12.24
N ILE A 21 -1.77 -13.33 -13.47
CA ILE A 21 -1.90 -12.46 -14.64
C ILE A 21 -3.40 -12.20 -14.81
N LEU A 22 -3.82 -11.01 -14.43
CA LEU A 22 -5.18 -10.54 -14.63
C LEU A 22 -5.40 -10.31 -16.14
N PRO A 23 -6.55 -10.68 -16.72
CA PRO A 23 -6.86 -10.37 -18.11
C PRO A 23 -6.81 -8.85 -18.38
N GLU A 24 -6.42 -8.48 -19.60
CA GLU A 24 -6.27 -7.08 -20.01
C GLU A 24 -7.56 -6.26 -19.80
N GLU A 25 -8.72 -6.90 -19.94
CA GLU A 25 -10.02 -6.29 -19.75
C GLU A 25 -10.29 -5.86 -18.30
N LEU A 26 -9.62 -6.49 -17.33
CA LEU A 26 -9.75 -6.18 -15.89
C LEU A 26 -8.58 -5.35 -15.35
N ARG A 27 -7.55 -5.07 -16.15
CA ARG A 27 -6.46 -4.14 -15.82
C ARG A 27 -6.93 -2.77 -15.27
N PRO A 28 -8.08 -2.21 -15.71
CA PRO A 28 -8.66 -1.02 -15.06
C PRO A 28 -8.86 -1.14 -13.54
N LEU A 29 -9.25 -2.33 -13.06
CA LEU A 29 -9.46 -2.57 -11.64
C LEU A 29 -8.14 -2.67 -10.87
N GLU A 30 -7.10 -3.22 -11.49
CA GLU A 30 -5.76 -3.25 -10.89
C GLU A 30 -5.22 -1.84 -10.66
N GLU A 31 -5.42 -0.94 -11.63
CA GLU A 31 -5.03 0.46 -11.50
C GLU A 31 -5.78 1.16 -10.35
N ILE A 32 -7.09 0.93 -10.24
CA ILE A 32 -7.90 1.48 -9.16
C ILE A 32 -7.50 0.86 -7.82
N ALA A 33 -7.25 -0.44 -7.74
CA ALA A 33 -6.89 -1.14 -6.50
C ALA A 33 -5.61 -0.56 -5.85
N HIS A 34 -4.64 -0.14 -6.66
CA HIS A 34 -3.39 0.48 -6.21
C HIS A 34 -3.49 1.98 -5.91
N ASN A 35 -4.68 2.58 -6.03
CA ASN A 35 -4.94 3.95 -5.62
C ASN A 35 -6.07 3.99 -4.58
N LEU A 36 -5.78 4.46 -3.37
CA LEU A 36 -6.74 4.47 -2.26
C LEU A 36 -7.97 5.37 -2.48
N TRP A 37 -8.09 6.04 -3.62
CA TRP A 37 -9.33 6.69 -4.05
C TRP A 37 -10.58 5.81 -3.88
N TRP A 38 -10.47 4.50 -4.08
CA TRP A 38 -11.58 3.57 -3.88
C TRP A 38 -12.15 3.59 -2.45
N VAL A 39 -11.35 3.98 -1.44
CA VAL A 39 -11.76 3.97 -0.03
C VAL A 39 -12.96 4.88 0.22
N TRP A 40 -13.00 6.05 -0.44
CA TRP A 40 -14.11 7.02 -0.31
C TRP A 40 -14.97 7.10 -1.57
N ASN A 41 -14.89 6.08 -2.44
CA ASN A 41 -15.75 5.95 -3.60
C ASN A 41 -16.67 4.74 -3.45
N GLU A 42 -17.97 4.97 -3.25
CA GLU A 42 -18.95 3.90 -3.03
C GLU A 42 -19.07 2.94 -4.22
N GLU A 43 -19.05 3.46 -5.45
CA GLU A 43 -19.14 2.64 -6.66
C GLU A 43 -17.95 1.67 -6.81
N ALA A 44 -16.75 2.12 -6.44
CA ALA A 44 -15.56 1.26 -6.43
C ALA A 44 -15.68 0.14 -5.40
N LYS A 45 -16.12 0.46 -4.17
CA LYS A 45 -16.35 -0.53 -3.10
C LYS A 45 -17.40 -1.56 -3.51
N ASP A 46 -18.53 -1.11 -4.03
CA ASP A 46 -19.59 -1.98 -4.54
C ASP A 46 -19.07 -2.94 -5.63
N ILE A 47 -18.25 -2.44 -6.57
CA ILE A 47 -17.69 -3.29 -7.61
C ILE A 47 -16.79 -4.35 -7.00
N PHE A 48 -15.87 -4.00 -6.09
CA PHE A 48 -14.98 -4.97 -5.45
C PHE A 48 -15.76 -6.01 -4.63
N ASP A 49 -16.79 -5.60 -3.88
CA ASP A 49 -17.70 -6.50 -3.17
C ASP A 49 -18.39 -7.50 -4.12
N LEU A 50 -18.75 -7.06 -5.34
CA LEU A 50 -19.43 -7.87 -6.35
C LEU A 50 -18.53 -8.86 -7.09
N LEU A 51 -17.20 -8.64 -7.12
CA LEU A 51 -16.29 -9.56 -7.84
C LEU A 51 -16.25 -10.94 -7.18
N ASP A 52 -16.00 -10.95 -5.87
CA ASP A 52 -16.02 -12.15 -5.03
C ASP A 52 -16.16 -11.73 -3.56
N TYR A 53 -17.39 -11.70 -3.05
CA TYR A 53 -17.70 -11.28 -1.69
C TYR A 53 -16.96 -12.10 -0.62
N GLU A 54 -16.88 -13.44 -0.80
CA GLU A 54 -16.25 -14.31 0.18
C GLU A 54 -14.74 -14.07 0.26
N GLU A 55 -14.08 -13.95 -0.89
CA GLU A 55 -12.64 -13.66 -0.91
C GLU A 55 -12.33 -12.23 -0.46
N TYR A 56 -13.19 -11.26 -0.79
CA TYR A 56 -12.99 -9.87 -0.37
C TYR A 56 -13.11 -9.67 1.15
N GLU A 57 -14.08 -10.33 1.81
CA GLU A 57 -14.15 -10.34 3.28
C GLU A 57 -12.93 -11.04 3.89
N LYS A 58 -12.52 -12.18 3.32
CA LYS A 58 -11.40 -12.98 3.82
C LYS A 58 -10.06 -12.24 3.72
N CYS A 59 -9.83 -11.45 2.68
CA CYS A 59 -8.62 -10.66 2.50
C CYS A 59 -8.65 -9.32 3.25
N GLY A 60 -9.66 -9.08 4.11
CA GLY A 60 -9.78 -7.87 4.91
C GLY A 60 -10.18 -6.65 4.11
N LYS A 61 -11.00 -6.84 3.06
CA LYS A 61 -11.45 -5.79 2.13
C LYS A 61 -10.32 -5.07 1.43
N ASN A 62 -9.27 -5.81 1.07
CA ASN A 62 -8.13 -5.30 0.32
C ASN A 62 -8.27 -5.65 -1.18
N PRO A 63 -8.55 -4.68 -2.07
CA PRO A 63 -8.71 -4.93 -3.50
C PRO A 63 -7.48 -5.52 -4.18
N VAL A 64 -6.26 -5.18 -3.73
CA VAL A 64 -5.03 -5.73 -4.30
C VAL A 64 -4.96 -7.24 -4.02
N ALA A 65 -5.20 -7.63 -2.77
CA ALA A 65 -5.23 -9.04 -2.38
C ALA A 65 -6.39 -9.81 -3.04
N LEU A 66 -7.57 -9.20 -3.15
CA LEU A 66 -8.72 -9.77 -3.86
C LEU A 66 -8.35 -10.13 -5.31
N LEU A 67 -7.81 -9.17 -6.06
CA LEU A 67 -7.45 -9.38 -7.46
C LEU A 67 -6.35 -10.44 -7.62
N GLN A 68 -5.38 -10.48 -6.70
CA GLN A 68 -4.34 -11.51 -6.68
C GLN A 68 -4.93 -12.92 -6.43
N ASN A 69 -5.98 -13.02 -5.61
CA ASN A 69 -6.60 -14.29 -5.22
C ASN A 69 -7.80 -14.71 -6.10
N LEU A 70 -8.18 -13.90 -7.09
CA LEU A 70 -9.30 -14.22 -7.99
C LEU A 70 -9.05 -15.53 -8.73
N ARG A 71 -10.01 -16.45 -8.62
CA ARG A 71 -9.97 -17.73 -9.32
C ARG A 71 -10.33 -17.55 -10.79
N THR A 72 -9.78 -18.41 -11.64
CA THR A 72 -10.05 -18.39 -13.08
C THR A 72 -11.54 -18.47 -13.40
N GLU A 73 -12.31 -19.29 -12.68
CA GLU A 73 -13.76 -19.41 -12.92
C GLU A 73 -14.48 -18.08 -12.66
N LYS A 74 -14.12 -17.38 -11.58
CA LYS A 74 -14.69 -16.07 -11.24
C LYS A 74 -14.32 -15.00 -12.24
N THR A 75 -13.06 -14.98 -12.67
CA THR A 75 -12.60 -14.09 -13.73
C THR A 75 -13.42 -14.27 -15.01
N GLU A 76 -13.68 -15.51 -15.43
CA GLU A 76 -14.53 -15.77 -16.61
C GLU A 76 -15.99 -15.35 -16.41
N GLU A 77 -16.57 -15.55 -15.22
CA GLU A 77 -17.93 -15.10 -14.89
C GLU A 77 -18.04 -13.58 -15.00
N ILE A 78 -17.06 -12.84 -14.47
CA ILE A 78 -17.00 -11.38 -14.54
C ILE A 78 -16.94 -10.92 -16.00
N LEU A 79 -16.06 -11.51 -16.81
CA LEU A 79 -15.89 -11.16 -18.23
C LEU A 79 -17.15 -11.41 -19.06
N LYS A 80 -17.94 -12.43 -18.72
CA LYS A 80 -19.22 -12.75 -19.39
C LYS A 80 -20.35 -11.82 -18.97
N ASN A 81 -20.23 -11.10 -17.86
CA ASN A 81 -21.23 -10.18 -17.35
C ASN A 81 -21.09 -8.77 -17.98
N ALA A 82 -21.85 -8.53 -19.05
CA ALA A 82 -21.80 -7.28 -19.80
C ALA A 82 -22.16 -6.04 -18.95
N ASP A 83 -23.11 -6.17 -18.02
CA ASP A 83 -23.52 -5.05 -17.16
C ASP A 83 -22.42 -4.66 -16.18
N LEU A 84 -21.77 -5.64 -15.57
CA LEU A 84 -20.64 -5.42 -14.67
C LEU A 84 -19.43 -4.83 -15.42
N MET A 85 -19.10 -5.36 -16.60
CA MET A 85 -18.01 -4.81 -17.43
C MET A 85 -18.28 -3.37 -17.86
N ALA A 86 -19.53 -3.03 -18.20
CA ALA A 86 -19.91 -1.65 -18.49
C ALA A 86 -19.81 -0.74 -17.25
N ARG A 87 -20.14 -1.27 -16.06
CA ARG A 87 -19.99 -0.56 -14.77
C ARG A 87 -18.52 -0.27 -14.46
N ILE A 88 -17.64 -1.27 -14.63
CA ILE A 88 -16.18 -1.13 -14.50
C ILE A 88 -15.64 -0.07 -15.46
N GLY A 89 -16.05 -0.09 -16.73
CA GLY A 89 -15.62 0.92 -17.70
C GLY A 89 -16.01 2.34 -17.33
N ARG A 90 -17.24 2.55 -16.84
CA ARG A 90 -17.69 3.87 -16.34
C ARG A 90 -16.91 4.30 -15.10
N LEU A 91 -16.67 3.40 -14.16
CA LEU A 91 -15.88 3.68 -12.97
C LEU A 91 -14.45 4.10 -13.36
N HIS A 92 -13.80 3.37 -14.27
CA HIS A 92 -12.45 3.69 -14.73
C HIS A 92 -12.39 5.04 -15.43
N GLN A 93 -13.38 5.37 -16.27
CA GLN A 93 -13.45 6.70 -16.88
C GLN A 93 -13.61 7.81 -15.82
N SER A 94 -14.44 7.59 -14.81
CA SER A 94 -14.60 8.52 -13.68
C SER A 94 -13.28 8.71 -12.92
N TYR A 95 -12.58 7.61 -12.62
CA TYR A 95 -11.26 7.62 -12.00
C TYR A 95 -10.23 8.40 -12.83
N LYS A 96 -10.15 8.14 -14.15
CA LYS A 96 -9.25 8.86 -15.05
C LYS A 96 -9.55 10.35 -15.12
N ASN A 97 -10.82 10.73 -15.17
CA ASN A 97 -11.23 12.14 -15.15
C ASN A 97 -10.84 12.79 -13.82
N TYR A 98 -11.04 12.09 -12.71
CA TYR A 98 -10.66 12.55 -11.38
C TYR A 98 -9.14 12.80 -11.33
N ILE A 99 -8.31 11.77 -11.52
CA ILE A 99 -6.85 11.88 -11.41
C ILE A 99 -6.24 12.82 -12.46
N GLY A 100 -6.81 12.87 -13.67
CA GLY A 100 -6.33 13.71 -14.76
C GLY A 100 -6.63 15.20 -14.62
N THR A 101 -7.47 15.60 -13.65
CA THR A 101 -7.73 17.01 -13.37
C THR A 101 -6.54 17.63 -12.63
N PRO A 102 -5.92 18.70 -13.15
CA PRO A 102 -4.72 19.28 -12.55
C PRO A 102 -4.98 19.94 -11.20
N PHE A 103 -3.93 20.06 -10.40
CA PHE A 103 -3.94 20.83 -9.16
C PHE A 103 -4.33 22.29 -9.40
N ASP A 104 -4.87 22.91 -8.36
CA ASP A 104 -5.17 24.34 -8.34
C ASP A 104 -3.89 25.15 -8.24
N ALA A 105 -3.46 25.75 -9.36
CA ALA A 105 -2.22 26.49 -9.47
C ALA A 105 -2.18 27.77 -8.60
N ASP A 106 -3.35 28.24 -8.13
CA ASP A 106 -3.45 29.40 -7.24
C ASP A 106 -3.14 29.03 -5.77
N ARG A 107 -3.00 27.75 -5.45
CA ARG A 107 -2.68 27.25 -4.11
C ARG A 107 -1.20 26.87 -4.00
N PRO A 108 -0.56 27.09 -2.84
CA PRO A 108 0.82 26.67 -2.63
C PRO A 108 0.92 25.14 -2.57
N SER A 109 2.08 24.62 -2.98
CA SER A 109 2.45 23.22 -2.74
C SER A 109 2.75 22.97 -1.26
N ILE A 110 2.30 21.84 -0.72
CA ILE A 110 2.42 21.50 0.71
C ILE A 110 3.21 20.20 0.87
N ALA A 111 4.21 20.21 1.76
CA ALA A 111 4.82 19.00 2.29
C ALA A 111 4.21 18.69 3.67
N TYR A 112 3.49 17.57 3.78
CA TYR A 112 2.78 17.18 5.00
C TYR A 112 3.46 15.98 5.65
N PHE A 113 3.95 16.15 6.88
CA PHE A 113 4.63 15.11 7.63
C PHE A 113 3.75 14.64 8.78
N SER A 114 3.57 13.33 8.88
CA SER A 114 2.84 12.71 9.99
C SER A 114 3.47 11.37 10.31
N MET A 115 3.41 10.98 11.58
CA MET A 115 3.78 9.64 12.02
C MET A 115 2.73 8.61 11.60
N GLU A 116 1.47 9.01 11.40
CA GLU A 116 0.36 8.09 11.12
C GLU A 116 -0.55 8.60 10.01
N TYR A 117 -1.17 7.66 9.27
CA TYR A 117 -2.16 7.94 8.23
C TYR A 117 -3.31 6.89 8.24
N GLY A 118 -4.48 7.30 8.71
CA GLY A 118 -5.70 6.50 8.78
C GLY A 118 -6.45 6.50 7.46
N LEU A 119 -6.02 5.65 6.53
CA LEU A 119 -6.57 5.62 5.17
C LEU A 119 -7.47 4.42 4.93
N SER A 120 -6.96 3.20 5.13
CA SER A 120 -7.68 1.95 4.90
C SER A 120 -7.15 0.87 5.82
N HIS A 121 -7.98 -0.11 6.19
CA HIS A 121 -7.54 -1.30 6.93
C HIS A 121 -6.50 -2.12 6.16
N ALA A 122 -6.44 -1.97 4.83
CA ALA A 122 -5.40 -2.58 4.01
C ALA A 122 -3.99 -2.07 4.37
N LEU A 123 -3.85 -0.84 4.90
CA LEU A 123 -2.57 -0.27 5.31
C LEU A 123 -2.56 0.00 6.81
N LYS A 124 -1.84 -0.83 7.57
CA LYS A 124 -1.75 -0.71 9.04
C LYS A 124 -0.73 0.36 9.45
N ILE A 125 -0.96 1.61 9.07
CA ILE A 125 -0.05 2.75 9.34
C ILE A 125 -0.68 3.83 10.24
N TYR A 126 -1.62 3.44 11.09
CA TYR A 126 -2.22 4.31 12.10
C TYR A 126 -2.71 3.53 13.32
N SER A 127 -2.88 4.22 14.45
CA SER A 127 -3.36 3.66 15.71
C SER A 127 -4.61 4.37 16.24
N GLY A 128 -4.80 5.65 15.91
CA GLY A 128 -5.89 6.45 16.48
C GLY A 128 -6.18 7.76 15.75
N GLY A 129 -6.68 8.74 16.51
CA GLY A 129 -7.24 9.98 15.97
C GLY A 129 -6.26 10.85 15.17
N LEU A 130 -4.96 10.82 15.50
CA LEU A 130 -3.93 11.54 14.74
C LEU A 130 -3.88 11.02 13.30
N GLY A 131 -3.77 9.70 13.13
CA GLY A 131 -3.75 9.08 11.83
C GLY A 131 -5.05 9.33 11.07
N VAL A 132 -6.21 9.18 11.71
CA VAL A 132 -7.51 9.44 11.06
C VAL A 132 -7.56 10.86 10.49
N LEU A 133 -7.19 11.87 11.27
CA LEU A 133 -7.17 13.26 10.82
C LEU A 133 -6.18 13.48 9.66
N ALA A 134 -4.98 12.90 9.76
CA ALA A 134 -3.99 12.97 8.68
C ALA A 134 -4.52 12.31 7.39
N GLY A 135 -5.18 11.16 7.49
CA GLY A 135 -5.81 10.49 6.35
C GLY A 135 -6.89 11.34 5.70
N ASP A 136 -7.74 11.98 6.51
CA ASP A 136 -8.80 12.86 6.01
C ASP A 136 -8.25 14.13 5.35
N TYR A 137 -7.15 14.70 5.84
CA TYR A 137 -6.46 15.78 5.13
C TYR A 137 -5.94 15.36 3.76
N LEU A 138 -5.43 14.14 3.60
CA LEU A 138 -4.98 13.64 2.30
C LEU A 138 -6.16 13.47 1.33
N LYS A 139 -7.29 12.93 1.81
CA LYS A 139 -8.51 12.79 0.99
C LYS A 139 -9.05 14.15 0.56
N GLU A 140 -9.15 15.09 1.50
CA GLU A 140 -9.64 16.44 1.23
C GLU A 140 -8.68 17.18 0.28
N ALA A 141 -7.37 17.12 0.52
CA ALA A 141 -6.38 17.71 -0.38
C ALA A 141 -6.49 17.15 -1.80
N SER A 142 -6.74 15.83 -1.92
CA SER A 142 -7.01 15.19 -3.21
C SER A 142 -8.25 15.80 -3.87
N ASP A 143 -9.41 15.82 -3.20
CA ASP A 143 -10.68 16.31 -3.75
C ASP A 143 -10.65 17.80 -4.07
N SER A 144 -10.04 18.60 -3.20
CA SER A 144 -9.86 20.05 -3.35
C SER A 144 -8.74 20.45 -4.32
N ARG A 145 -8.06 19.48 -4.95
CA ARG A 145 -6.97 19.71 -5.92
C ARG A 145 -5.81 20.54 -5.34
N VAL A 146 -5.51 20.35 -4.06
CA VAL A 146 -4.33 20.96 -3.43
C VAL A 146 -3.11 20.13 -3.81
N ASP A 147 -2.06 20.79 -4.30
CA ASP A 147 -0.76 20.14 -4.50
C ASP A 147 -0.14 19.82 -3.14
N MET A 148 -0.28 18.57 -2.70
CA MET A 148 0.25 18.09 -1.43
C MET A 148 1.07 16.83 -1.67
N THR A 149 2.22 16.74 -1.01
CA THR A 149 3.01 15.52 -0.88
C THR A 149 3.10 15.15 0.59
N ALA A 150 2.71 13.93 0.91
CA ALA A 150 2.72 13.43 2.28
C ALA A 150 3.93 12.54 2.53
N VAL A 151 4.47 12.56 3.74
CA VAL A 151 5.62 11.75 4.16
C VAL A 151 5.34 11.11 5.52
N GLY A 152 5.68 9.83 5.66
CA GLY A 152 5.53 9.06 6.89
C GLY A 152 6.38 7.79 6.89
N PHE A 153 5.95 6.80 7.66
CA PHE A 153 6.65 5.54 7.86
C PHE A 153 5.80 4.33 7.46
N LEU A 154 6.43 3.31 6.90
CA LEU A 154 5.80 2.03 6.59
C LEU A 154 6.08 1.04 7.73
N TYR A 155 5.19 1.00 8.72
CA TYR A 155 5.37 0.11 9.87
C TYR A 155 5.19 -1.36 9.49
N ARG A 156 6.16 -2.22 9.82
CA ARG A 156 6.13 -3.65 9.52
C ARG A 156 4.95 -4.37 10.17
N HIS A 157 4.66 -4.03 11.43
CA HIS A 157 3.62 -4.67 12.22
C HIS A 157 2.37 -3.81 12.41
N GLY A 158 2.45 -2.50 12.10
CA GLY A 158 1.37 -1.55 12.35
C GLY A 158 0.88 -1.55 13.80
N TYR A 159 -0.42 -1.29 13.97
CA TYR A 159 -1.08 -1.47 15.27
C TYR A 159 -1.51 -2.93 15.48
N PHE A 160 -1.53 -3.38 16.74
CA PHE A 160 -1.86 -4.76 17.06
C PHE A 160 -3.34 -5.08 16.86
N THR A 161 -3.62 -6.35 16.52
CA THR A 161 -4.97 -6.90 16.58
C THR A 161 -5.28 -7.28 18.02
N GLN A 162 -6.27 -6.61 18.61
CA GLN A 162 -6.73 -6.89 19.96
C GLN A 162 -7.61 -8.13 20.00
N THR A 163 -7.26 -9.09 20.85
CA THR A 163 -8.15 -10.19 21.25
C THR A 163 -8.33 -10.20 22.77
N LEU A 164 -9.38 -10.85 23.25
CA LEU A 164 -9.64 -11.04 24.68
C LEU A 164 -9.43 -12.50 25.05
N SER A 165 -8.67 -12.74 26.12
CA SER A 165 -8.53 -14.08 26.70
C SER A 165 -9.85 -14.54 27.33
N VAL A 166 -9.94 -15.83 27.65
CA VAL A 166 -11.09 -16.40 28.39
C VAL A 166 -11.29 -15.71 29.74
N ASP A 167 -10.21 -15.21 30.34
CA ASP A 167 -10.22 -14.47 31.62
C ASP A 167 -10.46 -12.96 31.43
N GLY A 168 -10.77 -12.50 30.21
CA GLY A 168 -11.04 -11.10 29.89
C GLY A 168 -9.79 -10.21 29.80
N GLN A 169 -8.59 -10.79 29.75
CA GLN A 169 -7.35 -10.02 29.56
C GLN A 169 -7.15 -9.65 28.10
N GLN A 170 -6.66 -8.44 27.85
CA GLN A 170 -6.28 -8.01 26.51
C GLN A 170 -4.99 -8.72 26.06
N ILE A 171 -5.05 -9.31 24.87
CA ILE A 171 -3.90 -9.88 24.16
C ILE A 171 -3.65 -9.04 22.92
N ALA A 172 -2.41 -8.57 22.76
CA ALA A 172 -1.97 -7.83 21.59
C ALA A 172 -1.24 -8.76 20.62
N ASN A 173 -1.83 -8.97 19.43
CA ASN A 173 -1.25 -9.80 18.38
C ASN A 173 -0.65 -8.91 17.30
N TYR A 174 0.64 -9.10 17.01
CA TYR A 174 1.36 -8.37 15.98
C TYR A 174 1.59 -9.27 14.78
N GLU A 175 1.04 -8.88 13.63
CA GLU A 175 1.19 -9.61 12.38
C GLU A 175 1.94 -8.74 11.40
N ALA A 176 3.05 -9.26 10.88
CA ALA A 176 3.81 -8.57 9.85
C ALA A 176 2.94 -8.39 8.59
N GLN A 177 2.93 -7.18 8.03
CA GLN A 177 2.22 -6.90 6.78
C GLN A 177 2.95 -7.57 5.60
N ASN A 178 2.18 -8.20 4.70
CA ASN A 178 2.73 -8.66 3.42
C ASN A 178 2.77 -7.50 2.43
N PHE A 179 3.93 -6.86 2.26
CA PHE A 179 4.08 -5.69 1.38
C PHE A 179 3.69 -5.99 -0.08
N GLY A 180 3.82 -7.23 -0.55
CA GLY A 180 3.42 -7.63 -1.90
C GLY A 180 1.91 -7.63 -2.17
N SER A 181 1.09 -7.56 -1.12
CA SER A 181 -0.38 -7.45 -1.23
C SER A 181 -0.89 -6.08 -0.82
N LEU A 182 -0.01 -5.12 -0.52
CA LEU A 182 -0.42 -3.76 -0.15
C LEU A 182 -0.54 -2.89 -1.41
N PRO A 183 -1.40 -1.85 -1.40
CA PRO A 183 -1.49 -0.87 -2.48
C PRO A 183 -0.31 0.13 -2.42
N ILE A 184 0.91 -0.39 -2.44
CA ILE A 184 2.15 0.37 -2.38
C ILE A 184 3.06 0.01 -3.55
N THR A 185 3.94 0.92 -3.94
CA THR A 185 4.94 0.69 -4.98
C THR A 185 6.30 1.17 -4.51
N GLN A 186 7.32 0.35 -4.65
CA GLN A 186 8.68 0.76 -4.31
C GLN A 186 9.16 1.86 -5.27
N VAL A 187 9.76 2.92 -4.74
CA VAL A 187 10.34 3.98 -5.56
C VAL A 187 11.69 3.49 -6.10
N LEU A 188 11.84 3.52 -7.42
CA LEU A 188 13.04 3.08 -8.11
C LEU A 188 13.76 4.26 -8.76
N ASP A 189 15.08 4.14 -8.91
CA ASP A 189 15.93 5.08 -9.64
C ASP A 189 15.87 4.86 -11.17
N GLU A 190 16.63 5.66 -11.91
CA GLU A 190 16.74 5.57 -13.39
C GLU A 190 17.28 4.22 -13.90
N HIS A 191 17.83 3.39 -13.01
CA HIS A 191 18.41 2.08 -13.30
C HIS A 191 17.53 0.92 -12.78
N ASN A 192 16.28 1.19 -12.41
CA ASN A 192 15.34 0.23 -11.81
C ASN A 192 15.85 -0.38 -10.48
N LYS A 193 16.63 0.36 -9.70
CA LYS A 193 17.04 -0.06 -8.35
C LYS A 193 16.26 0.72 -7.30
N PRO A 194 15.94 0.10 -6.14
CA PRO A 194 15.30 0.82 -5.04
C PRO A 194 16.06 2.08 -4.66
N VAL A 195 15.35 3.20 -4.56
CA VAL A 195 15.92 4.43 -4.01
C VAL A 195 16.14 4.23 -2.51
N VAL A 196 17.38 4.43 -2.09
CA VAL A 196 17.78 4.39 -0.68
C VAL A 196 18.04 5.81 -0.21
N LEU A 197 17.26 6.27 0.76
CA LEU A 197 17.45 7.53 1.46
C LEU A 197 18.46 7.35 2.60
N GLU A 198 19.49 8.19 2.60
CA GLU A 198 20.46 8.26 3.70
C GLU A 198 20.03 9.33 4.71
N VAL A 199 19.82 8.91 5.96
CA VAL A 199 19.47 9.78 7.08
C VAL A 199 20.67 9.84 8.03
N PRO A 200 21.46 10.93 8.00
CA PRO A 200 22.60 11.07 8.90
C PRO A 200 22.11 11.20 10.34
N PHE A 201 22.57 10.30 11.20
CA PHE A 201 22.39 10.34 12.65
C PHE A 201 23.76 10.65 13.31
N HIS A 202 23.76 10.92 14.62
CA HIS A 202 24.94 11.48 15.28
C HIS A 202 26.24 10.68 15.07
N ASP A 203 26.16 9.35 15.11
CA ASP A 203 27.30 8.42 15.07
C ASP A 203 27.24 7.43 13.88
N ARG A 204 26.17 7.45 13.09
CA ARG A 204 25.94 6.53 11.98
C ARG A 204 24.94 7.09 10.97
N THR A 205 24.87 6.49 9.79
CA THR A 205 23.83 6.77 8.81
C THR A 205 22.78 5.66 8.87
N ILE A 206 21.51 6.05 8.91
CA ILE A 206 20.37 5.14 8.78
C ILE A 206 19.92 5.17 7.32
N TYR A 207 19.76 4.00 6.72
CA TYR A 207 19.31 3.86 5.34
C TYR A 207 17.81 3.55 5.32
N SER A 208 17.06 4.08 4.35
CA SER A 208 15.64 3.78 4.23
C SER A 208 15.21 3.60 2.78
N ASN A 209 14.44 2.53 2.52
CA ASN A 209 13.72 2.39 1.27
C ASN A 209 12.53 3.34 1.26
N ILE A 210 12.21 3.85 0.08
CA ILE A 210 11.03 4.68 -0.11
C ILE A 210 9.95 3.88 -0.82
N TRP A 211 8.80 3.79 -0.18
CA TRP A 211 7.57 3.24 -0.75
C TRP A 211 6.59 4.37 -1.05
N LYS A 212 5.79 4.22 -2.09
CA LYS A 212 4.80 5.20 -2.52
C LYS A 212 3.40 4.61 -2.46
N VAL A 213 2.47 5.41 -1.95
CA VAL A 213 1.03 5.11 -1.91
C VAL A 213 0.30 6.23 -2.63
N SER A 214 -0.57 5.87 -3.58
CA SER A 214 -1.43 6.85 -4.24
C SER A 214 -2.71 7.01 -3.44
N VAL A 215 -2.99 8.24 -2.98
CA VAL A 215 -4.19 8.59 -2.23
C VAL A 215 -4.99 9.60 -3.04
N GLY A 216 -5.79 9.09 -3.97
CA GLY A 216 -6.39 9.92 -5.01
C GLY A 216 -5.29 10.58 -5.83
N ARG A 217 -5.25 11.91 -5.83
CA ARG A 217 -4.23 12.73 -6.50
C ARG A 217 -2.95 12.87 -5.68
N ILE A 218 -3.01 12.64 -4.37
CA ILE A 218 -1.91 12.87 -3.44
C ILE A 218 -0.95 11.68 -3.43
N GLN A 219 0.35 11.97 -3.41
CA GLN A 219 1.39 10.96 -3.23
C GLN A 219 1.82 10.95 -1.76
N LEU A 220 1.72 9.78 -1.14
CA LEU A 220 2.21 9.52 0.20
C LEU A 220 3.47 8.66 0.11
N TYR A 221 4.60 9.20 0.57
CA TYR A 221 5.87 8.49 0.65
C TYR A 221 6.08 7.93 2.05
N LEU A 222 6.36 6.63 2.13
CA LEU A 222 6.56 5.92 3.37
C LEU A 222 7.98 5.37 3.43
N MET A 223 8.68 5.71 4.50
CA MET A 223 10.03 5.24 4.79
C MET A 223 9.99 3.88 5.48
N ASP A 224 10.85 2.97 5.05
CA ASP A 224 11.05 1.64 5.60
C ASP A 224 12.55 1.44 5.90
N THR A 225 12.89 1.13 7.15
CA THR A 225 14.28 0.94 7.61
C THR A 225 14.71 -0.52 7.68
N ASP A 226 13.85 -1.48 7.31
CA ASP A 226 14.17 -2.91 7.33
C ASP A 226 15.10 -3.33 6.16
N LEU A 227 16.33 -2.81 6.19
CA LEU A 227 17.39 -3.10 5.23
C LEU A 227 18.57 -3.80 5.91
N GLU A 228 19.21 -4.72 5.20
CA GLU A 228 20.44 -5.39 5.67
C GLU A 228 21.62 -4.43 5.91
N HIS A 229 21.58 -3.23 5.32
CA HIS A 229 22.60 -2.19 5.52
C HIS A 229 22.50 -1.53 6.89
N ASN A 230 21.34 -1.64 7.55
CA ASN A 230 21.08 -1.09 8.87
C ASN A 230 21.41 -2.12 9.97
N SER A 231 21.74 -1.62 11.16
CA SER A 231 21.85 -2.47 12.36
C SER A 231 20.50 -3.07 12.73
N GLU A 232 20.47 -4.16 13.51
CA GLU A 232 19.20 -4.74 14.01
C GLU A 232 18.35 -3.72 14.77
N TYR A 233 18.99 -2.80 15.51
CA TYR A 233 18.31 -1.72 16.22
C TYR A 233 17.66 -0.73 15.25
N ASP A 234 18.38 -0.32 14.19
CA ASP A 234 17.88 0.64 13.21
C ASP A 234 16.79 0.05 12.33
N ARG A 235 16.86 -1.25 12.02
CA ARG A 235 15.81 -1.96 11.27
C ARG A 235 14.46 -1.90 11.95
N SER A 236 14.45 -1.95 13.30
CA SER A 236 13.23 -1.92 14.12
C SER A 236 12.56 -0.54 14.27
N ILE A 237 13.08 0.51 13.63
CA ILE A 237 12.45 1.85 13.66
C ILE A 237 11.07 1.80 12.97
N THR A 238 10.91 0.97 11.95
CA THR A 238 9.67 0.77 11.18
C THR A 238 9.29 -0.69 11.12
#